data_AF-A0A4Z0LXI3-F1
#
_entry.id   AF-A0A4Z0LXI3-F1
#
_cell.length_a   1.000
_cell.length_b   1.000
_cell.length_c   1.000
_cell.angle_alpha   90.00
_cell.angle_beta   90.00
_cell.angle_gamma   90.00
#
_symmetry.space_group_name_H-M   'P 1'
#
loop_
_entity.id
_entity.type
_entity.pdbx_description
1 polymer ?
#
loop_
_entity_poly.entity_id
_entity_poly.type
_entity_poly.pdbx_seq_one_letter_code
_entity_poly.pdbx_strand_id
1 'polypeptide(L)'
;MQLMCHPPVKRLAALGVLLLAAGWQQVSTAGEKPGIRATCTDADPRTLLAQLGATSSCIESGAALNPAAIFGISPDNITQGHRVQQRWNGKDQVVISDMSAKILWNRAAAKYKTTLFHIRRAKVVVIENLNIETGDSDSRMYDTIHIENANRVIVRNSRFAGSVRHYHLRFDNVRELILENVEIAGVEYEGLPGFRGGGGIYFRSKPVKKSDMARYTAPAWVEISGCRIHDYTAGEAHRNHDGINLDSPGDALIHNCEIRNWGRDGEIADAAIDVSYRLPKVPGDHQITVTGNRIENASFVKTPGFGPFTNTILWEANTFIDTQVADYHGGYSTVYRSNHFLLLSRDKFYRMWKQKTAGRTIFEGNTICSTKRLGMVYFMNDTGVASKAELLSTRENSYYMQPPGRWLGGDRAQIADWNMWLAAGYDRGSTLAEPDLCPP
;
A
#
# COMPACT_ATOMS: atom_id res chain seq x y z
N MET A 1 21.94 -30.36 56.66
CA MET A 1 22.41 -29.45 55.59
C MET A 1 22.42 -30.24 54.29
N GLN A 2 21.99 -29.69 53.16
CA GLN A 2 21.52 -30.49 52.01
C GLN A 2 22.62 -31.14 51.15
N LEU A 3 22.33 -32.34 50.66
CA LEU A 3 22.96 -32.99 49.51
C LEU A 3 22.11 -32.78 48.25
N MET A 4 22.69 -33.00 47.06
CA MET A 4 21.96 -33.33 45.83
C MET A 4 22.66 -34.46 45.08
N CYS A 5 21.89 -35.26 44.33
CA CYS A 5 22.35 -36.40 43.54
C CYS A 5 21.64 -36.46 42.18
N HIS A 6 22.24 -37.14 41.20
CA HIS A 6 21.57 -37.67 39.99
C HIS A 6 20.92 -39.05 40.29
N PRO A 7 20.23 -39.77 39.36
CA PRO A 7 19.66 -39.44 38.03
C PRO A 7 18.09 -39.56 38.16
N PRO A 8 17.24 -40.30 37.37
CA PRO A 8 17.30 -40.90 36.02
C PRO A 8 16.04 -40.66 35.13
N VAL A 9 16.00 -41.34 33.96
CA VAL A 9 14.93 -41.31 32.92
C VAL A 9 13.91 -42.46 33.07
N LYS A 10 12.65 -42.23 32.66
CA LYS A 10 11.63 -43.20 32.14
C LYS A 10 10.40 -42.39 31.67
N ARG A 11 9.49 -42.78 30.76
CA ARG A 11 9.32 -43.76 29.65
C ARG A 11 7.79 -44.01 29.54
N LEU A 12 7.19 -43.86 28.36
CA LEU A 12 5.96 -44.50 27.79
C LEU A 12 5.61 -43.65 26.52
N ALA A 13 5.58 -44.14 25.27
CA ALA A 13 4.74 -45.17 24.63
C ALA A 13 3.28 -44.70 24.39
N ALA A 14 2.62 -44.92 23.23
CA ALA A 14 3.01 -45.39 21.88
C ALA A 14 1.91 -44.93 20.86
N LEU A 15 2.12 -44.88 19.54
CA LEU A 15 1.80 -45.96 18.55
C LEU A 15 2.15 -45.52 17.10
N GLY A 16 2.24 -46.47 16.15
CA GLY A 16 1.98 -46.28 14.69
C GLY A 16 3.05 -45.52 13.87
N VAL A 17 4.06 -46.12 13.20
CA VAL A 17 4.08 -47.18 12.15
C VAL A 17 3.60 -46.70 10.76
N LEU A 18 4.58 -46.39 9.89
CA LEU A 18 4.79 -46.81 8.47
C LEU A 18 3.60 -46.80 7.45
N LEU A 19 3.76 -46.57 6.13
CA LEU A 19 4.95 -46.50 5.26
C LEU A 19 4.70 -45.64 3.98
N LEU A 20 5.71 -45.62 3.10
CA LEU A 20 5.90 -44.84 1.86
C LEU A 20 4.79 -44.88 0.79
N ALA A 21 4.61 -43.71 0.18
CA ALA A 21 4.56 -43.39 -1.26
C ALA A 21 4.45 -44.51 -2.33
N ALA A 22 3.55 -44.31 -3.30
CA ALA A 22 3.80 -44.27 -4.76
C ALA A 22 2.46 -44.06 -5.52
N GLY A 23 2.52 -43.66 -6.81
CA GLY A 23 1.37 -43.80 -7.72
C GLY A 23 0.97 -42.56 -8.54
N TRP A 24 1.73 -42.23 -9.58
CA TRP A 24 1.14 -41.61 -10.78
C TRP A 24 0.43 -42.70 -11.57
N GLN A 25 -0.86 -42.54 -11.85
CA GLN A 25 -1.48 -43.25 -12.98
C GLN A 25 -2.70 -42.49 -13.53
N GLN A 26 -2.82 -42.49 -14.86
CA GLN A 26 -3.80 -41.74 -15.62
C GLN A 26 -4.69 -42.74 -16.37
N VAL A 27 -5.99 -42.78 -16.06
CA VAL A 27 -6.99 -43.56 -16.80
C VAL A 27 -8.26 -42.73 -16.96
N SER A 28 -8.80 -42.69 -18.17
CA SER A 28 -10.07 -42.08 -18.50
C SER A 28 -11.12 -43.15 -18.82
N THR A 29 -12.39 -42.89 -18.47
CA THR A 29 -13.57 -43.45 -19.14
C THR A 29 -14.82 -42.64 -18.75
N ALA A 30 -15.89 -42.71 -19.54
CA ALA A 30 -17.13 -41.96 -19.31
C ALA A 30 -18.21 -42.84 -18.64
N GLY A 31 -19.14 -42.21 -17.90
CA GLY A 31 -20.25 -42.89 -17.21
C GLY A 31 -21.38 -41.92 -16.81
N GLU A 32 -22.59 -42.22 -17.26
CA GLU A 32 -23.77 -41.35 -17.36
C GLU A 32 -24.35 -40.70 -16.07
N LYS A 33 -24.75 -39.42 -16.20
CA LYS A 33 -25.98 -38.73 -15.72
C LYS A 33 -26.82 -39.37 -14.59
N PRO A 34 -27.33 -38.55 -13.65
CA PRO A 34 -28.64 -37.89 -13.91
C PRO A 34 -28.56 -36.35 -13.89
N GLY A 35 -29.54 -35.69 -14.50
CA GLY A 35 -29.55 -34.22 -14.66
C GLY A 35 -30.55 -33.50 -13.74
N ILE A 36 -30.18 -32.30 -13.29
CA ILE A 36 -31.09 -31.32 -12.67
C ILE A 36 -31.12 -30.08 -13.57
N ARG A 37 -32.30 -29.73 -14.11
CA ARG A 37 -32.53 -28.43 -14.74
C ARG A 37 -32.85 -27.41 -13.65
N ALA A 38 -31.88 -26.55 -13.32
CA ALA A 38 -32.20 -25.27 -12.71
C ALA A 38 -32.59 -24.28 -13.82
N THR A 39 -33.83 -23.81 -13.82
CA THR A 39 -34.28 -22.74 -14.71
C THR A 39 -33.85 -21.39 -14.16
N CYS A 40 -33.13 -20.60 -14.96
CA CYS A 40 -32.95 -19.18 -14.66
C CYS A 40 -34.32 -18.49 -14.78
N THR A 41 -34.82 -17.98 -13.66
CA THR A 41 -35.95 -17.05 -13.61
C THR A 41 -35.46 -15.74 -13.02
N ASP A 42 -35.67 -14.63 -13.72
CA ASP A 42 -35.19 -13.32 -13.29
C ASP A 42 -35.78 -12.94 -11.92
N ALA A 43 -34.91 -12.65 -10.96
CA ALA A 43 -35.28 -12.20 -9.62
C ALA A 43 -34.82 -10.76 -9.43
N ASP A 44 -35.76 -9.87 -9.07
CA ASP A 44 -35.49 -8.45 -8.80
C ASP A 44 -34.48 -8.31 -7.63
N PRO A 45 -33.34 -7.61 -7.80
CA PRO A 45 -32.38 -7.34 -6.73
C PRO A 45 -32.99 -6.71 -5.47
N ARG A 46 -34.16 -6.08 -5.58
CA ARG A 46 -34.87 -5.42 -4.46
C ARG A 46 -35.43 -6.40 -3.44
N THR A 47 -35.65 -7.68 -3.77
CA THR A 47 -36.30 -8.62 -2.85
C THR A 47 -35.35 -9.22 -1.80
N LEU A 48 -34.04 -9.26 -2.06
CA LEU A 48 -33.08 -9.92 -1.16
C LEU A 48 -32.80 -9.15 0.14
N LEU A 49 -33.04 -7.84 0.17
CA LEU A 49 -32.83 -6.98 1.34
C LEU A 49 -33.91 -7.14 2.44
N ALA A 50 -35.01 -7.84 2.16
CA ALA A 50 -36.15 -7.93 3.07
C ALA A 50 -36.04 -9.03 4.16
N GLN A 51 -35.04 -9.93 4.08
CA GLN A 51 -34.93 -11.09 4.99
C GLN A 51 -33.86 -10.99 6.09
N LEU A 52 -33.13 -9.88 6.18
CA LEU A 52 -32.17 -9.61 7.28
C LEU A 52 -32.70 -8.56 8.27
N GLY A 53 -33.96 -8.75 8.69
CA GLY A 53 -34.70 -7.82 9.54
C GLY A 53 -34.33 -7.85 11.02
N ALA A 54 -33.62 -6.80 11.45
CA ALA A 54 -33.73 -6.13 12.76
C ALA A 54 -33.63 -6.94 14.08
N THR A 55 -32.52 -6.72 14.80
CA THR A 55 -32.53 -6.43 16.24
C THR A 55 -31.66 -5.20 16.55
N SER A 56 -32.15 -4.00 16.22
CA SER A 56 -31.45 -2.72 16.48
C SER A 56 -32.12 -1.93 17.61
N SER A 57 -31.71 -2.17 18.86
CA SER A 57 -32.29 -1.52 20.05
C SER A 57 -31.24 -1.02 21.05
N CYS A 58 -30.25 -0.25 20.56
CA CYS A 58 -29.32 0.56 21.35
C CYS A 58 -28.91 1.83 20.56
N ILE A 59 -29.83 2.80 20.42
CA ILE A 59 -29.50 4.12 19.88
C ILE A 59 -29.44 5.12 21.02
N GLU A 60 -28.22 5.42 21.50
CA GLU A 60 -27.96 6.57 22.36
C GLU A 60 -26.85 7.44 21.78
N SER A 61 -27.17 8.70 21.46
CA SER A 61 -26.24 9.82 21.19
C SER A 61 -25.29 9.73 19.97
N GLY A 62 -25.38 8.69 19.14
CA GLY A 62 -24.65 8.61 17.87
C GLY A 62 -25.05 9.73 16.88
N ALA A 63 -24.08 10.55 16.45
CA ALA A 63 -24.32 11.62 15.48
C ALA A 63 -24.22 11.11 14.02
N ALA A 64 -25.16 10.25 13.63
CA ALA A 64 -25.28 9.76 12.26
C ALA A 64 -25.81 10.86 11.32
N LEU A 65 -25.23 10.96 10.14
CA LEU A 65 -25.71 11.81 9.06
C LEU A 65 -25.87 10.97 7.78
N ASN A 66 -27.09 10.91 7.26
CA ASN A 66 -27.39 10.47 5.90
C ASN A 66 -27.52 11.75 5.04
N PRO A 67 -26.49 12.14 4.24
CA PRO A 67 -26.50 13.41 3.53
C PRO A 67 -27.39 13.38 2.28
N ALA A 68 -27.67 12.21 1.69
CA ALA A 68 -28.65 12.07 0.62
C ALA A 68 -30.03 12.61 1.04
N ALA A 69 -30.48 12.26 2.26
CA ALA A 69 -31.72 12.75 2.85
C ALA A 69 -31.73 14.26 3.21
N ILE A 70 -30.55 14.91 3.26
CA ILE A 70 -30.40 16.30 3.70
C ILE A 70 -30.16 17.26 2.51
N PHE A 71 -29.53 16.77 1.43
CA PHE A 71 -29.02 17.63 0.35
C PHE A 71 -29.40 17.20 -1.08
N GLY A 72 -29.96 16.00 -1.30
CA GLY A 72 -30.45 15.58 -2.63
C GLY A 72 -29.40 15.65 -3.76
N ILE A 73 -28.17 15.22 -3.50
CA ILE A 73 -27.00 15.51 -4.35
C ILE A 73 -26.84 14.44 -5.46
N SER A 74 -27.14 14.80 -6.71
CA SER A 74 -26.68 14.07 -7.90
C SER A 74 -25.16 14.23 -8.08
N PRO A 75 -24.42 13.32 -8.74
CA PRO A 75 -23.05 13.59 -9.21
C PRO A 75 -22.88 14.97 -9.88
N ASP A 76 -23.91 15.44 -10.60
CA ASP A 76 -23.94 16.71 -11.33
C ASP A 76 -24.12 17.95 -10.43
N ASN A 77 -24.54 17.78 -9.17
CA ASN A 77 -24.87 18.88 -8.27
C ASN A 77 -23.61 19.53 -7.68
N ILE A 78 -22.99 20.40 -8.48
CA ILE A 78 -21.86 21.25 -8.11
C ILE A 78 -22.20 22.04 -6.83
N THR A 79 -21.51 21.67 -5.75
CA THR A 79 -21.80 22.14 -4.40
C THR A 79 -20.61 22.91 -3.82
N GLN A 80 -20.88 24.07 -3.22
CA GLN A 80 -19.85 24.87 -2.57
C GLN A 80 -19.37 24.19 -1.27
N GLY A 81 -18.08 23.87 -1.18
CA GLY A 81 -17.51 23.10 -0.05
C GLY A 81 -17.74 23.73 1.32
N HIS A 82 -17.86 25.06 1.41
CA HIS A 82 -18.18 25.76 2.65
C HIS A 82 -19.63 25.54 3.17
N ARG A 83 -20.52 24.94 2.37
CA ARG A 83 -21.90 24.58 2.76
C ARG A 83 -22.03 23.16 3.29
N VAL A 84 -21.19 22.25 2.80
CA VAL A 84 -21.16 20.82 3.17
C VAL A 84 -19.98 20.43 4.06
N GLN A 85 -19.04 21.35 4.32
CA GLN A 85 -17.95 21.14 5.28
C GLN A 85 -18.53 20.82 6.67
N GLN A 86 -18.06 19.72 7.25
CA GLN A 86 -18.44 19.32 8.61
C GLN A 86 -17.21 19.07 9.47
N ARG A 87 -17.33 19.37 10.76
CA ARG A 87 -16.28 19.10 11.75
C ARG A 87 -16.85 18.43 13.00
N TRP A 88 -16.22 17.34 13.43
CA TRP A 88 -16.60 16.59 14.63
C TRP A 88 -15.42 16.55 15.60
N ASN A 89 -15.70 16.68 16.90
CA ASN A 89 -14.68 16.72 17.95
C ASN A 89 -15.18 16.02 19.21
N GLY A 90 -14.47 15.00 19.70
CA GLY A 90 -14.83 14.32 20.95
C GLY A 90 -16.14 13.53 20.88
N LYS A 91 -16.39 12.80 19.78
CA LYS A 91 -17.61 12.01 19.57
C LYS A 91 -17.33 10.52 19.80
N ASP A 92 -18.30 9.80 20.35
CA ASP A 92 -18.15 8.34 20.49
C ASP A 92 -18.19 7.65 19.12
N GLN A 93 -19.13 8.04 18.25
CA GLN A 93 -19.18 7.59 16.86
C GLN A 93 -19.41 8.77 15.92
N VAL A 94 -18.81 8.69 14.73
CA VAL A 94 -19.15 9.50 13.55
C VAL A 94 -19.43 8.53 12.40
N VAL A 95 -20.57 8.70 11.73
CA VAL A 95 -20.95 7.93 10.54
C VAL A 95 -21.26 8.91 9.42
N ILE A 96 -20.65 8.70 8.25
CA ILE A 96 -20.93 9.44 7.02
C ILE A 96 -21.14 8.40 5.91
N SER A 97 -22.37 8.24 5.43
CA SER A 97 -22.67 7.29 4.36
C SER A 97 -23.37 7.95 3.17
N ASP A 98 -23.40 7.27 2.03
CA ASP A 98 -24.36 7.50 0.93
C ASP A 98 -24.40 8.97 0.43
N MET A 99 -23.25 9.52 0.03
CA MET A 99 -23.15 10.89 -0.49
C MET A 99 -22.25 10.95 -1.72
N SER A 100 -22.86 11.26 -2.87
CA SER A 100 -22.18 11.70 -4.09
C SER A 100 -22.16 13.22 -4.15
N ALA A 101 -21.04 13.87 -4.49
CA ALA A 101 -20.98 15.33 -4.65
C ALA A 101 -19.76 15.81 -5.44
N LYS A 102 -19.95 16.81 -6.32
CA LYS A 102 -18.86 17.59 -6.93
C LYS A 102 -18.64 18.90 -6.18
N ILE A 103 -17.46 19.11 -5.61
CA ILE A 103 -17.17 20.16 -4.62
C ILE A 103 -16.32 21.29 -5.21
N LEU A 104 -16.71 22.55 -4.97
CA LEU A 104 -15.92 23.75 -5.32
C LEU A 104 -15.58 24.62 -4.11
N TRP A 105 -14.41 25.25 -4.14
CA TRP A 105 -13.92 26.16 -3.11
C TRP A 105 -13.62 27.56 -3.67
N ASN A 106 -14.31 28.56 -3.12
CA ASN A 106 -14.12 29.98 -3.46
C ASN A 106 -12.90 30.65 -2.79
N ARG A 107 -11.84 29.88 -2.48
CA ARG A 107 -10.66 30.35 -1.72
C ARG A 107 -9.46 29.41 -1.88
N ALA A 108 -8.27 29.95 -1.68
CA ALA A 108 -7.02 29.17 -1.63
C ALA A 108 -7.01 28.12 -0.50
N ALA A 109 -6.24 27.06 -0.70
CA ALA A 109 -6.22 25.90 0.18
C ALA A 109 -5.62 26.19 1.56
N ALA A 110 -6.27 25.68 2.62
CA ALA A 110 -5.74 25.79 3.99
C ALA A 110 -6.27 24.66 4.89
N LYS A 111 -5.37 23.94 5.57
CA LYS A 111 -5.59 22.62 6.22
C LYS A 111 -6.97 22.43 6.87
N TYR A 112 -7.39 23.32 7.76
CA TYR A 112 -8.67 23.16 8.47
C TYR A 112 -9.83 23.92 7.81
N LYS A 113 -9.55 24.86 6.88
CA LYS A 113 -10.55 25.73 6.26
C LYS A 113 -11.12 25.17 4.95
N THR A 114 -10.34 24.42 4.17
CA THR A 114 -10.79 23.80 2.89
C THR A 114 -10.69 22.28 2.85
N THR A 115 -10.62 21.64 4.02
CA THR A 115 -10.86 20.19 4.14
C THR A 115 -12.35 19.95 4.28
N LEU A 116 -12.92 18.98 3.55
CA LEU A 116 -14.36 18.75 3.53
C LEU A 116 -14.86 18.16 4.87
N PHE A 117 -14.26 17.05 5.32
CA PHE A 117 -14.62 16.41 6.58
C PHE A 117 -13.42 16.36 7.53
N HIS A 118 -13.52 17.03 8.67
CA HIS A 118 -12.46 17.03 9.71
C HIS A 118 -12.98 16.44 11.02
N ILE A 119 -12.49 15.25 11.37
CA ILE A 119 -12.95 14.48 12.53
C ILE A 119 -11.80 14.35 13.52
N ARG A 120 -12.03 14.71 14.79
CA ARG A 120 -10.97 14.70 15.81
C ARG A 120 -11.42 14.05 17.12
N ARG A 121 -10.58 13.20 17.72
CA ARG A 121 -10.88 12.51 18.99
C ARG A 121 -12.22 11.76 18.94
N ALA A 122 -12.47 11.04 17.85
CA ALA A 122 -13.61 10.13 17.76
C ALA A 122 -13.21 8.74 18.28
N LYS A 123 -14.07 8.01 19.01
CA LYS A 123 -13.73 6.61 19.34
C LYS A 123 -13.80 5.77 18.07
N VAL A 124 -14.91 5.84 17.34
CA VAL A 124 -15.11 5.14 16.05
C VAL A 124 -15.50 6.12 14.95
N VAL A 125 -14.94 5.93 13.76
CA VAL A 125 -15.38 6.59 12.52
C VAL A 125 -15.72 5.53 11.47
N VAL A 126 -16.85 5.71 10.80
CA VAL A 126 -17.33 4.85 9.71
C VAL A 126 -17.69 5.72 8.50
N ILE A 127 -17.13 5.41 7.33
CA ILE A 127 -17.35 6.15 6.08
C ILE A 127 -17.63 5.17 4.95
N GLU A 128 -18.81 5.26 4.32
CA GLU A 128 -19.28 4.23 3.37
C GLU A 128 -20.00 4.85 2.16
N ASN A 129 -19.89 4.24 0.99
CA ASN A 129 -20.66 4.61 -0.21
C ASN A 129 -20.55 6.11 -0.60
N LEU A 130 -19.38 6.72 -0.42
CA LEU A 130 -19.14 8.11 -0.83
C LEU A 130 -18.66 8.19 -2.29
N ASN A 131 -19.01 9.26 -3.00
CA ASN A 131 -18.44 9.60 -4.30
C ASN A 131 -18.15 11.11 -4.35
N ILE A 132 -16.98 11.51 -3.87
CA ILE A 132 -16.62 12.93 -3.74
C ILE A 132 -15.59 13.32 -4.81
N GLU A 133 -16.02 14.16 -5.75
CA GLU A 133 -15.16 14.78 -6.73
C GLU A 133 -14.87 16.24 -6.34
N THR A 134 -13.65 16.73 -6.58
CA THR A 134 -13.33 18.16 -6.48
C THR A 134 -13.33 18.80 -7.87
N GLY A 135 -14.11 19.87 -8.06
CA GLY A 135 -14.16 20.63 -9.31
C GLY A 135 -13.04 21.66 -9.46
N ASP A 136 -12.25 21.93 -8.41
CA ASP A 136 -11.14 22.89 -8.44
C ASP A 136 -9.87 22.24 -9.02
N SER A 137 -9.47 22.62 -10.24
CA SER A 137 -8.28 22.10 -10.94
C SER A 137 -6.94 22.63 -10.38
N ASP A 138 -6.99 23.60 -9.47
CA ASP A 138 -5.89 24.29 -8.79
C ASP A 138 -5.76 23.89 -7.30
N SER A 139 -6.26 22.70 -6.93
CA SER A 139 -6.05 22.07 -5.63
C SER A 139 -6.55 22.86 -4.41
N ARG A 140 -7.70 23.54 -4.50
CA ARG A 140 -8.23 24.37 -3.39
C ARG A 140 -8.75 23.57 -2.19
N MET A 141 -9.33 22.39 -2.43
CA MET A 141 -9.60 21.42 -1.37
C MET A 141 -8.27 20.99 -0.74
N TYR A 142 -8.12 21.03 0.59
CA TYR A 142 -6.83 20.75 1.21
C TYR A 142 -6.57 19.25 1.39
N ASP A 143 -7.32 18.61 2.29
CA ASP A 143 -7.52 17.17 2.35
C ASP A 143 -9.01 16.89 2.05
N THR A 144 -9.43 15.72 1.56
CA THR A 144 -10.89 15.45 1.43
C THR A 144 -11.47 15.04 2.79
N ILE A 145 -10.93 13.99 3.39
CA ILE A 145 -11.24 13.53 4.74
C ILE A 145 -9.95 13.60 5.57
N HIS A 146 -10.03 14.25 6.73
CA HIS A 146 -8.94 14.29 7.71
C HIS A 146 -9.42 13.83 9.08
N ILE A 147 -8.84 12.74 9.58
CA ILE A 147 -9.13 12.17 10.90
C ILE A 147 -7.90 12.33 11.81
N GLU A 148 -8.10 12.88 13.02
CA GLU A 148 -7.05 13.14 14.01
C GLU A 148 -7.33 12.47 15.36
N ASN A 149 -6.48 11.53 15.77
CA ASN A 149 -6.52 10.85 17.09
C ASN A 149 -7.82 10.04 17.30
N ALA A 150 -8.09 9.04 16.47
CA ALA A 150 -9.25 8.14 16.61
C ALA A 150 -8.83 6.72 16.97
N ASN A 151 -9.67 5.99 17.71
CA ASN A 151 -9.33 4.60 18.09
C ASN A 151 -9.48 3.66 16.90
N ARG A 152 -10.62 3.68 16.21
CA ARG A 152 -10.88 2.88 15.01
C ARG A 152 -11.51 3.70 13.88
N VAL A 153 -11.03 3.48 12.67
CA VAL A 153 -11.55 4.06 11.43
C VAL A 153 -11.83 2.94 10.43
N ILE A 154 -13.01 2.99 9.82
CA ILE A 154 -13.39 2.15 8.68
C ILE A 154 -13.80 3.08 7.54
N VAL A 155 -13.21 2.92 6.36
CA VAL A 155 -13.68 3.54 5.11
C VAL A 155 -13.87 2.46 4.07
N ARG A 156 -15.05 2.36 3.45
CA ARG A 156 -15.29 1.34 2.42
C ARG A 156 -16.16 1.79 1.25
N ASN A 157 -16.03 1.08 0.12
CA ASN A 157 -16.86 1.23 -1.08
C ASN A 157 -17.02 2.70 -1.52
N SER A 158 -15.94 3.47 -1.47
CA SER A 158 -15.98 4.93 -1.58
C SER A 158 -14.97 5.45 -2.60
N ARG A 159 -15.37 6.45 -3.38
CA ARG A 159 -14.60 7.09 -4.44
C ARG A 159 -14.24 8.53 -4.08
N PHE A 160 -12.98 8.91 -4.28
CA PHE A 160 -12.47 10.27 -4.06
C PHE A 160 -11.66 10.71 -5.29
N ALA A 161 -12.05 11.80 -5.93
CA ALA A 161 -11.52 12.15 -7.24
C ALA A 161 -11.12 13.62 -7.40
N GLY A 162 -10.07 13.86 -8.19
CA GLY A 162 -9.63 15.19 -8.63
C GLY A 162 -8.57 15.87 -7.74
N SER A 163 -8.26 17.14 -8.00
CA SER A 163 -7.10 17.79 -7.39
C SER A 163 -7.30 18.31 -5.95
N VAL A 164 -6.50 17.80 -5.01
CA VAL A 164 -6.39 18.26 -3.62
C VAL A 164 -5.00 18.84 -3.32
N ARG A 165 -4.87 19.69 -2.29
CA ARG A 165 -3.58 20.34 -1.91
C ARG A 165 -2.61 19.35 -1.27
N HIS A 166 -3.15 18.36 -0.58
CA HIS A 166 -2.43 17.43 0.27
C HIS A 166 -2.91 16.01 -0.05
N TYR A 167 -3.82 15.37 0.70
CA TYR A 167 -4.26 13.99 0.45
C TYR A 167 -5.78 13.80 0.51
N HIS A 168 -6.35 12.90 -0.30
CA HIS A 168 -7.79 12.60 -0.24
C HIS A 168 -8.18 12.01 1.11
N LEU A 169 -7.47 10.96 1.55
CA LEU A 169 -7.69 10.31 2.83
C LEU A 169 -6.49 10.52 3.74
N ARG A 170 -6.70 11.23 4.84
CA ARG A 170 -5.65 11.56 5.81
C ARG A 170 -5.98 11.09 7.22
N PHE A 171 -5.05 10.33 7.80
CA PHE A 171 -5.16 9.77 9.13
C PHE A 171 -3.93 10.18 9.96
N ASP A 172 -4.13 11.01 10.97
CA ASP A 172 -3.10 11.45 11.92
C ASP A 172 -3.39 10.81 13.30
N ASN A 173 -2.52 9.93 13.79
CA ASN A 173 -2.64 9.20 15.08
C ASN A 173 -3.90 8.33 15.20
N VAL A 174 -4.26 7.59 14.15
CA VAL A 174 -5.32 6.58 14.21
C VAL A 174 -4.72 5.25 14.68
N ARG A 175 -5.36 4.58 15.65
CA ARG A 175 -4.87 3.32 16.23
C ARG A 175 -5.17 2.11 15.36
N GLU A 176 -6.42 1.97 14.90
CA GLU A 176 -6.88 0.90 13.99
C GLU A 176 -7.48 1.54 12.74
N LEU A 177 -6.94 1.22 11.56
CA LEU A 177 -7.47 1.68 10.27
C LEU A 177 -7.80 0.49 9.38
N ILE A 178 -8.97 0.52 8.75
CA ILE A 178 -9.39 -0.42 7.72
C ILE A 178 -9.91 0.39 6.51
N LEU A 179 -9.33 0.15 5.33
CA LEU A 179 -9.75 0.73 4.05
C LEU A 179 -10.09 -0.42 3.08
N GLU A 180 -11.35 -0.53 2.64
CA GLU A 180 -11.84 -1.63 1.80
C GLU A 180 -12.47 -1.09 0.50
N ASN A 181 -12.03 -1.56 -0.68
CA ASN A 181 -12.63 -1.18 -1.97
C ASN A 181 -12.75 0.35 -2.18
N VAL A 182 -11.71 1.11 -1.82
CA VAL A 182 -11.66 2.57 -2.00
C VAL A 182 -11.05 2.93 -3.35
N GLU A 183 -11.73 3.76 -4.15
CA GLU A 183 -11.19 4.33 -5.38
C GLU A 183 -10.63 5.74 -5.13
N ILE A 184 -9.43 6.01 -5.64
CA ILE A 184 -8.82 7.34 -5.71
C ILE A 184 -8.39 7.59 -7.15
N ALA A 185 -8.93 8.63 -7.78
CA ALA A 185 -8.73 8.90 -9.20
C ALA A 185 -8.33 10.36 -9.47
N GLY A 186 -7.41 10.59 -10.40
CA GLY A 186 -7.28 11.91 -11.02
C GLY A 186 -8.48 12.23 -11.91
N VAL A 187 -8.67 13.52 -12.19
CA VAL A 187 -9.73 14.04 -13.06
C VAL A 187 -9.09 14.86 -14.17
N GLU A 188 -9.50 14.65 -15.42
CA GLU A 188 -9.19 15.57 -16.51
C GLU A 188 -10.09 16.80 -16.39
N TYR A 189 -9.51 17.99 -16.45
CA TYR A 189 -10.22 19.26 -16.29
C TYR A 189 -10.22 20.03 -17.60
N GLU A 190 -11.36 20.63 -17.95
CA GLU A 190 -11.52 21.38 -19.20
C GLU A 190 -10.40 22.41 -19.40
N GLY A 191 -9.78 22.40 -20.58
CA GLY A 191 -8.68 23.29 -20.95
C GLY A 191 -7.33 22.97 -20.31
N LEU A 192 -7.18 21.86 -19.58
CA LEU A 192 -5.92 21.46 -18.94
C LEU A 192 -5.49 20.05 -19.37
N PRO A 193 -4.21 19.83 -19.71
CA PRO A 193 -3.75 18.52 -20.16
C PRO A 193 -3.63 17.53 -18.99
N GLY A 194 -4.16 16.32 -19.19
CA GLY A 194 -3.94 15.17 -18.32
C GLY A 194 -4.75 15.16 -17.02
N PHE A 195 -4.68 14.03 -16.33
CA PHE A 195 -5.51 13.76 -15.16
C PHE A 195 -4.85 14.29 -13.89
N ARG A 196 -5.55 15.17 -13.18
CA ARG A 196 -5.07 15.85 -11.96
C ARG A 196 -5.69 15.24 -10.72
N GLY A 197 -4.84 14.74 -9.83
CA GLY A 197 -5.20 14.27 -8.50
C GLY A 197 -4.53 15.09 -7.40
N GLY A 198 -4.39 14.48 -6.23
CA GLY A 198 -3.41 14.83 -5.21
C GLY A 198 -2.81 13.57 -4.59
N GLY A 199 -2.31 13.64 -3.35
CA GLY A 199 -1.95 12.43 -2.61
C GLY A 199 -3.18 11.55 -2.35
N GLY A 200 -3.01 10.23 -2.33
CA GLY A 200 -4.11 9.30 -2.12
C GLY A 200 -4.44 9.10 -0.64
N ILE A 201 -3.85 8.07 -0.06
CA ILE A 201 -3.95 7.71 1.37
C ILE A 201 -2.68 8.16 2.09
N TYR A 202 -2.81 8.97 3.14
CA TYR A 202 -1.72 9.26 4.07
C TYR A 202 -2.07 8.82 5.48
N PHE A 203 -1.35 7.81 5.97
CA PHE A 203 -1.44 7.33 7.33
C PHE A 203 -0.16 7.66 8.09
N ARG A 204 -0.30 8.46 9.15
CA ARG A 204 0.81 8.89 10.00
C ARG A 204 0.46 8.80 11.47
N SER A 205 1.35 8.21 12.26
CA SER A 205 1.31 8.29 13.71
C SER A 205 2.60 8.90 14.23
N LYS A 206 2.48 10.11 14.82
CA LYS A 206 3.56 10.82 15.50
C LYS A 206 3.09 11.56 16.76
N PRO A 207 3.92 11.71 17.79
CA PRO A 207 3.59 12.55 18.93
C PRO A 207 3.42 14.01 18.48
N VAL A 208 2.50 14.74 19.13
CA VAL A 208 2.16 16.13 18.76
C VAL A 208 3.37 17.08 18.95
N LYS A 209 4.23 16.78 19.92
CA LYS A 209 5.55 17.40 20.15
C LYS A 209 6.60 16.32 20.42
N LYS A 210 7.89 16.62 20.22
CA LYS A 210 9.00 15.69 20.57
C LYS A 210 9.02 15.29 22.06
N SER A 211 8.46 16.11 22.94
CA SER A 211 8.25 15.80 24.37
C SER A 211 7.25 14.68 24.61
N ASP A 212 6.31 14.48 23.69
CA ASP A 212 5.10 13.69 23.94
C ASP A 212 5.28 12.22 23.53
N MET A 213 6.53 11.77 23.31
CA MET A 213 6.88 10.37 23.02
C MET A 213 6.35 9.40 24.08
N ALA A 214 6.31 9.79 25.36
CA ALA A 214 5.73 8.98 26.45
C ALA A 214 4.19 8.86 26.40
N ARG A 215 3.54 9.57 25.47
CA ARG A 215 2.10 9.49 25.16
C ARG A 215 1.87 9.07 23.71
N TYR A 216 2.92 8.62 23.02
CA TYR A 216 2.79 8.04 21.71
C TYR A 216 2.30 6.60 21.84
N THR A 217 1.18 6.31 21.20
CA THR A 217 0.73 4.93 20.97
C THR A 217 1.00 4.62 19.51
N ALA A 218 1.64 3.49 19.24
CA ALA A 218 1.74 2.98 17.88
C ALA A 218 0.33 2.63 17.34
N PRO A 219 0.12 2.68 16.02
CA PRO A 219 -0.90 1.88 15.35
C PRO A 219 -0.91 0.45 15.89
N ALA A 220 -2.10 -0.10 16.12
CA ALA A 220 -2.29 -1.50 16.46
C ALA A 220 -2.59 -2.34 15.21
N TRP A 221 -3.20 -1.75 14.18
CA TRP A 221 -3.45 -2.39 12.89
C TRP A 221 -3.72 -1.36 11.79
N VAL A 222 -3.21 -1.61 10.58
CA VAL A 222 -3.56 -0.87 9.36
C VAL A 222 -3.83 -1.83 8.22
N GLU A 223 -5.06 -1.85 7.71
CA GLU A 223 -5.46 -2.68 6.58
C GLU A 223 -5.89 -1.80 5.40
N ILE A 224 -5.38 -2.12 4.21
CA ILE A 224 -5.75 -1.47 2.95
C ILE A 224 -5.96 -2.56 1.91
N SER A 225 -7.21 -2.82 1.55
CA SER A 225 -7.63 -3.98 0.77
C SER A 225 -8.53 -3.61 -0.42
N GLY A 226 -8.23 -4.16 -1.60
CA GLY A 226 -9.04 -3.95 -2.81
C GLY A 226 -9.10 -2.52 -3.35
N CYS A 227 -8.27 -1.61 -2.85
CA CYS A 227 -8.28 -0.20 -3.23
C CYS A 227 -7.71 0.00 -4.65
N ARG A 228 -8.25 0.97 -5.39
CA ARG A 228 -7.82 1.32 -6.76
C ARG A 228 -7.37 2.78 -6.80
N ILE A 229 -6.13 3.05 -7.16
CA ILE A 229 -5.50 4.39 -7.05
C ILE A 229 -4.86 4.72 -8.39
N HIS A 230 -5.48 5.61 -9.18
CA HIS A 230 -5.13 5.74 -10.59
C HIS A 230 -5.16 7.14 -11.19
N ASP A 231 -4.53 7.24 -12.36
CA ASP A 231 -4.56 8.37 -13.29
C ASP A 231 -4.13 9.69 -12.65
N TYR A 232 -2.94 9.72 -12.02
CA TYR A 232 -2.32 10.97 -11.59
C TYR A 232 -1.14 11.32 -12.51
N THR A 233 -1.48 11.85 -13.68
CA THR A 233 -0.56 12.14 -14.78
C THR A 233 -0.22 13.62 -14.96
N ALA A 234 -0.98 14.53 -14.34
CA ALA A 234 -0.75 15.97 -14.40
C ALA A 234 -1.00 16.67 -13.04
N GLY A 235 -0.38 17.82 -12.78
CA GLY A 235 -0.53 18.53 -11.49
C GLY A 235 0.63 19.46 -11.14
N GLU A 236 0.69 19.93 -9.89
CA GLU A 236 1.83 20.69 -9.37
C GLU A 236 3.04 19.77 -9.11
N ALA A 237 4.12 19.98 -9.85
CA ALA A 237 5.40 19.32 -9.60
C ALA A 237 5.97 19.65 -8.21
N HIS A 238 6.87 18.78 -7.72
CA HIS A 238 7.57 18.88 -6.43
C HIS A 238 6.69 18.75 -5.16
N ARG A 239 5.42 18.36 -5.28
CA ARG A 239 4.64 17.89 -4.12
C ARG A 239 4.94 16.41 -3.86
N ASN A 240 5.27 16.06 -2.62
CA ASN A 240 5.23 14.67 -2.17
C ASN A 240 3.77 14.23 -2.07
N HIS A 241 3.29 13.62 -3.14
CA HIS A 241 1.98 12.99 -3.26
C HIS A 241 2.22 11.53 -3.64
N ASP A 242 2.22 10.65 -2.64
CA ASP A 242 2.25 9.22 -2.87
C ASP A 242 0.81 8.67 -2.97
N GLY A 243 0.61 7.51 -3.60
CA GLY A 243 -0.69 6.85 -3.70
C GLY A 243 -1.14 6.29 -2.35
N ILE A 244 -0.25 5.55 -1.69
CA ILE A 244 -0.34 5.17 -0.28
C ILE A 244 0.95 5.62 0.41
N ASN A 245 0.87 6.41 1.48
CA ASN A 245 2.00 6.75 2.34
C ASN A 245 1.75 6.28 3.79
N LEU A 246 2.61 5.38 4.28
CA LEU A 246 2.66 4.91 5.66
C LEU A 246 3.85 5.52 6.41
N ASP A 247 3.73 6.78 6.85
CA ASP A 247 4.67 7.45 7.77
C ASP A 247 4.37 7.00 9.22
N SER A 248 4.40 5.67 9.44
CA SER A 248 4.18 5.03 10.76
C SER A 248 4.92 3.68 10.88
N PRO A 249 5.39 3.32 12.08
CA PRO A 249 5.63 1.93 12.47
C PRO A 249 4.30 1.34 12.98
N GLY A 250 4.10 0.06 12.80
CA GLY A 250 2.84 -0.60 13.14
C GLY A 250 2.66 -1.81 12.27
N ASP A 251 1.95 -2.82 12.76
CA ASP A 251 1.60 -3.97 11.94
C ASP A 251 0.56 -3.56 10.90
N ALA A 252 0.83 -3.91 9.63
CA ALA A 252 0.02 -3.45 8.50
C ALA A 252 -0.04 -4.47 7.37
N LEU A 253 -1.17 -4.49 6.67
CA LEU A 253 -1.44 -5.31 5.49
C LEU A 253 -1.99 -4.44 4.35
N ILE A 254 -1.25 -4.35 3.24
CA ILE A 254 -1.73 -3.74 1.99
C ILE A 254 -1.89 -4.88 0.97
N HIS A 255 -3.11 -5.18 0.53
CA HIS A 255 -3.31 -6.32 -0.36
C HIS A 255 -4.43 -6.19 -1.39
N ASN A 256 -4.28 -6.91 -2.50
CA ASN A 256 -5.22 -6.92 -3.63
C ASN A 256 -5.53 -5.52 -4.20
N CYS A 257 -4.67 -4.52 -3.96
CA CYS A 257 -4.84 -3.17 -4.45
C CYS A 257 -4.27 -3.02 -5.87
N GLU A 258 -4.82 -2.06 -6.60
CA GLU A 258 -4.40 -1.69 -7.96
C GLU A 258 -3.94 -0.23 -7.97
N ILE A 259 -2.69 0.04 -8.34
CA ILE A 259 -2.16 1.39 -8.45
C ILE A 259 -1.63 1.62 -9.88
N ARG A 260 -2.21 2.57 -10.62
CA ARG A 260 -1.91 2.80 -12.04
C ARG A 260 -1.56 4.24 -12.37
N ASN A 261 -0.67 4.43 -13.34
CA ASN A 261 -0.38 5.74 -13.94
C ASN A 261 -0.04 6.81 -12.88
N TRP A 262 0.69 6.39 -11.83
CA TRP A 262 0.99 7.20 -10.66
C TRP A 262 2.39 7.81 -10.75
N GLY A 263 2.52 8.74 -11.70
CA GLY A 263 3.72 9.54 -11.96
C GLY A 263 4.61 9.02 -13.11
N ARG A 264 4.88 9.95 -14.05
CA ARG A 264 5.92 10.03 -15.11
C ARG A 264 5.29 10.56 -16.42
N ASP A 265 5.93 11.38 -17.26
CA ASP A 265 7.24 12.05 -17.17
C ASP A 265 7.19 13.39 -16.41
N GLY A 266 8.36 13.91 -16.01
CA GLY A 266 8.49 15.17 -15.25
C GLY A 266 8.24 15.07 -13.74
N GLU A 267 7.92 13.88 -13.23
CA GLU A 267 7.81 13.51 -11.80
C GLU A 267 6.94 14.47 -10.96
N ILE A 268 5.65 14.49 -11.31
CA ILE A 268 4.57 15.21 -10.61
C ILE A 268 4.07 14.45 -9.36
N ALA A 269 4.11 13.12 -9.40
CA ALA A 269 3.76 12.21 -8.30
C ALA A 269 5.00 11.42 -7.84
N ASP A 270 5.07 11.10 -6.55
CA ASP A 270 6.34 10.72 -5.90
C ASP A 270 6.51 9.18 -5.80
N ALA A 271 5.58 8.44 -5.19
CA ALA A 271 5.53 6.97 -5.27
C ALA A 271 4.10 6.41 -5.35
N ALA A 272 3.94 5.21 -5.89
CA ALA A 272 2.71 4.44 -5.77
C ALA A 272 2.44 4.07 -4.29
N ILE A 273 3.48 3.55 -3.62
CA ILE A 273 3.47 3.23 -2.18
C ILE A 273 4.78 3.74 -1.57
N ASP A 274 4.70 4.50 -0.48
CA ASP A 274 5.82 4.92 0.36
C ASP A 274 5.65 4.43 1.80
N VAL A 275 6.59 3.60 2.27
CA VAL A 275 6.60 3.07 3.65
C VAL A 275 7.76 3.69 4.45
N SER A 276 7.85 5.03 4.46
CA SER A 276 8.99 5.76 5.04
C SER A 276 8.73 6.48 6.36
N TYR A 277 8.64 5.72 7.46
CA TYR A 277 8.53 6.30 8.82
C TYR A 277 9.80 7.00 9.34
N ARG A 278 9.68 8.21 9.90
CA ARG A 278 10.86 9.07 10.15
C ARG A 278 11.15 9.40 11.63
N LEU A 279 10.70 8.60 12.60
CA LEU A 279 11.03 8.81 14.03
C LEU A 279 11.79 7.62 14.67
N PRO A 280 12.98 7.85 15.25
CA PRO A 280 13.88 6.75 15.66
C PRO A 280 13.61 6.16 17.06
N LYS A 281 12.38 6.24 17.60
CA LYS A 281 12.09 5.90 19.02
C LYS A 281 10.70 5.30 19.31
N VAL A 282 10.14 4.48 18.42
CA VAL A 282 8.92 3.70 18.73
C VAL A 282 9.28 2.26 19.13
N PRO A 283 8.99 1.82 20.37
CA PRO A 283 9.26 0.45 20.79
C PRO A 283 8.48 -0.62 20.02
N GLY A 284 8.96 -1.86 20.11
CA GLY A 284 8.40 -3.03 19.43
C GLY A 284 9.03 -3.27 18.07
N ASP A 285 8.96 -4.52 17.63
CA ASP A 285 9.32 -4.95 16.28
C ASP A 285 7.99 -5.15 15.51
N HIS A 286 7.85 -4.50 14.36
CA HIS A 286 6.58 -4.38 13.60
C HIS A 286 6.74 -4.95 12.19
N GLN A 287 5.72 -5.63 11.66
CA GLN A 287 5.72 -6.20 10.31
C GLN A 287 4.70 -5.50 9.39
N ILE A 288 5.21 -5.00 8.26
CA ILE A 288 4.37 -4.45 7.18
C ILE A 288 4.40 -5.43 6.02
N THR A 289 3.23 -5.98 5.64
CA THR A 289 3.09 -6.93 4.54
C THR A 289 2.35 -6.28 3.38
N VAL A 290 2.91 -6.35 2.18
CA VAL A 290 2.35 -5.82 0.94
C VAL A 290 2.24 -6.98 -0.04
N THR A 291 1.03 -7.48 -0.31
CA THR A 291 0.84 -8.76 -1.02
C THR A 291 -0.28 -8.78 -2.05
N GLY A 292 -0.07 -9.45 -3.19
CA GLY A 292 -1.09 -9.61 -4.24
C GLY A 292 -1.51 -8.31 -4.94
N ASN A 293 -0.75 -7.22 -4.82
CA ASN A 293 -1.08 -5.94 -5.44
C ASN A 293 -0.58 -5.86 -6.89
N ARG A 294 -1.27 -5.06 -7.73
CA ARG A 294 -0.78 -4.68 -9.06
C ARG A 294 -0.39 -3.20 -9.07
N ILE A 295 0.87 -2.91 -9.42
CA ILE A 295 1.41 -1.55 -9.44
C ILE A 295 2.02 -1.29 -10.83
N GLU A 296 1.51 -0.29 -11.55
CA GLU A 296 1.70 -0.16 -12.99
C GLU A 296 1.90 1.30 -13.42
N ASN A 297 2.92 1.56 -14.25
CA ASN A 297 3.26 2.89 -14.76
C ASN A 297 3.40 3.97 -13.65
N ALA A 298 4.06 3.62 -12.53
CA ALA A 298 4.28 4.54 -11.41
C ALA A 298 5.77 4.92 -11.26
N SER A 299 6.06 6.11 -10.73
CA SER A 299 7.45 6.59 -10.54
C SER A 299 8.30 5.56 -9.81
N PHE A 300 7.90 5.22 -8.57
CA PHE A 300 8.58 4.30 -7.66
C PHE A 300 7.58 3.55 -6.76
N VAL A 301 8.00 2.41 -6.19
CA VAL A 301 7.63 2.04 -4.81
C VAL A 301 8.83 2.30 -3.89
N LYS A 302 8.56 2.76 -2.66
CA LYS A 302 9.60 3.18 -1.72
C LYS A 302 9.67 2.34 -0.45
N THR A 303 10.89 2.16 0.00
CA THR A 303 11.30 1.30 1.12
C THR A 303 12.36 1.99 1.99
N PRO A 304 12.57 1.54 3.24
CA PRO A 304 11.85 2.03 4.42
C PRO A 304 12.04 3.51 4.85
N GLY A 305 11.78 3.74 6.14
CA GLY A 305 12.13 4.93 6.91
C GLY A 305 13.26 4.69 7.92
N PHE A 306 13.70 5.74 8.61
CA PHE A 306 14.81 5.68 9.59
C PHE A 306 14.35 5.25 11.00
N GLY A 307 14.75 4.05 11.42
CA GLY A 307 14.51 3.54 12.77
C GLY A 307 15.58 2.53 13.25
N PRO A 308 15.72 2.30 14.57
CA PRO A 308 16.71 1.39 15.17
C PRO A 308 16.15 0.00 15.59
N PHE A 309 14.92 -0.36 15.20
CA PHE A 309 14.22 -1.60 15.58
C PHE A 309 14.26 -2.63 14.46
N THR A 310 14.01 -3.91 14.74
CA THR A 310 14.15 -5.01 13.76
C THR A 310 12.91 -5.22 12.88
N ASN A 311 12.06 -4.19 12.79
CA ASN A 311 10.92 -4.08 11.89
C ASN A 311 11.25 -4.61 10.49
N THR A 312 10.25 -5.22 9.85
CA THR A 312 10.41 -5.86 8.55
C THR A 312 9.28 -5.46 7.60
N ILE A 313 9.61 -5.21 6.34
CA ILE A 313 8.65 -5.05 5.25
C ILE A 313 8.75 -6.26 4.33
N LEU A 314 7.64 -6.97 4.14
CA LEU A 314 7.52 -8.11 3.22
C LEU A 314 6.66 -7.69 2.02
N TRP A 315 7.26 -7.67 0.82
CA TRP A 315 6.58 -7.53 -0.46
C TRP A 315 6.48 -8.92 -1.09
N GLU A 316 5.29 -9.51 -1.13
CA GLU A 316 5.10 -10.89 -1.55
C GLU A 316 4.06 -11.02 -2.68
N ALA A 317 4.34 -11.80 -3.73
CA ALA A 317 3.37 -12.10 -4.79
C ALA A 317 2.70 -10.87 -5.47
N ASN A 318 3.37 -9.71 -5.52
CA ASN A 318 2.88 -8.52 -6.23
C ASN A 318 3.31 -8.53 -7.70
N THR A 319 2.56 -7.83 -8.55
CA THR A 319 2.91 -7.58 -9.96
C THR A 319 3.26 -6.11 -10.17
N PHE A 320 4.50 -5.84 -10.58
CA PHE A 320 5.03 -4.51 -10.87
C PHE A 320 5.24 -4.35 -12.38
N ILE A 321 4.61 -3.36 -13.00
CA ILE A 321 4.72 -3.07 -14.43
C ILE A 321 5.26 -1.66 -14.60
N ASP A 322 6.36 -1.57 -15.34
CA ASP A 322 7.13 -0.34 -15.57
C ASP A 322 7.29 0.55 -14.33
N THR A 323 7.56 -0.03 -13.17
CA THR A 323 7.70 0.66 -11.87
C THR A 323 9.05 0.31 -11.26
N GLN A 324 9.78 1.32 -10.76
CA GLN A 324 11.09 1.10 -10.14
C GLN A 324 10.98 0.90 -8.63
N VAL A 325 11.91 0.13 -8.05
CA VAL A 325 12.00 -0.06 -6.60
C VAL A 325 13.07 0.88 -6.05
N ALA A 326 12.75 1.63 -4.98
CA ALA A 326 13.65 2.60 -4.37
C ALA A 326 13.78 2.44 -2.84
N ASP A 327 14.97 2.18 -2.33
CA ASP A 327 15.29 2.35 -0.91
C ASP A 327 15.73 3.80 -0.71
N TYR A 328 14.81 4.61 -0.16
CA TYR A 328 15.11 6.02 0.13
C TYR A 328 15.76 6.17 1.49
N HIS A 329 15.27 5.50 2.55
CA HIS A 329 15.81 5.64 3.90
C HIS A 329 16.01 4.26 4.55
N GLY A 330 17.27 3.93 4.89
CA GLY A 330 17.54 2.68 5.60
C GLY A 330 16.97 2.69 7.02
N GLY A 331 16.50 1.53 7.46
CA GLY A 331 16.10 1.26 8.84
C GLY A 331 15.70 -0.20 9.01
N TYR A 332 14.64 -0.60 8.32
CA TYR A 332 14.02 -1.92 8.46
C TYR A 332 14.63 -2.93 7.49
N SER A 333 14.49 -4.22 7.80
CA SER A 333 14.73 -5.27 6.80
C SER A 333 13.60 -5.25 5.76
N THR A 334 13.92 -5.46 4.49
CA THR A 334 12.97 -5.46 3.39
C THR A 334 13.15 -6.74 2.57
N VAL A 335 12.09 -7.53 2.42
CA VAL A 335 12.08 -8.77 1.65
C VAL A 335 11.12 -8.64 0.49
N TYR A 336 11.60 -8.83 -0.73
CA TYR A 336 10.81 -9.02 -1.94
C TYR A 336 10.78 -10.52 -2.24
N ARG A 337 9.65 -11.19 -2.03
CA ARG A 337 9.48 -12.62 -2.33
C ARG A 337 8.47 -12.86 -3.46
N SER A 338 8.83 -13.68 -4.45
CA SER A 338 7.90 -14.21 -5.46
C SER A 338 7.06 -13.15 -6.19
N ASN A 339 7.59 -11.93 -6.34
CA ASN A 339 6.95 -10.87 -7.12
C ASN A 339 7.29 -11.02 -8.60
N HIS A 340 6.44 -10.47 -9.47
CA HIS A 340 6.70 -10.37 -10.91
C HIS A 340 7.00 -8.90 -11.26
N PHE A 341 8.17 -8.62 -11.83
CA PHE A 341 8.59 -7.30 -12.29
C PHE A 341 8.76 -7.27 -13.82
N LEU A 342 7.96 -6.44 -14.51
CA LEU A 342 8.01 -6.23 -15.96
C LEU A 342 8.53 -4.82 -16.29
N LEU A 343 9.82 -4.71 -16.64
CA LEU A 343 10.52 -3.43 -16.84
C LEU A 343 10.54 -3.05 -18.34
N LEU A 344 9.63 -2.17 -18.77
CA LEU A 344 9.34 -1.89 -20.20
C LEU A 344 10.02 -0.62 -20.75
N SER A 345 10.19 0.38 -19.90
CA SER A 345 10.78 1.71 -20.19
C SER A 345 11.94 2.06 -19.26
N ARG A 346 12.12 1.31 -18.17
CA ARG A 346 13.07 1.63 -17.10
C ARG A 346 14.52 1.33 -17.46
N ASP A 347 15.39 2.18 -16.92
CA ASP A 347 16.85 2.13 -17.08
C ASP A 347 17.55 1.25 -16.03
N LYS A 348 16.83 0.99 -14.93
CA LYS A 348 17.27 0.35 -13.69
C LYS A 348 16.12 -0.46 -13.09
N PHE A 349 16.44 -1.53 -12.36
CA PHE A 349 15.46 -2.26 -11.53
C PHE A 349 15.34 -1.63 -10.13
N TYR A 350 16.46 -1.55 -9.40
CA TYR A 350 16.51 -1.10 -8.00
C TYR A 350 17.41 0.13 -7.83
N ARG A 351 17.01 1.06 -6.96
CA ARG A 351 17.76 2.28 -6.60
C ARG A 351 17.98 2.36 -5.09
N MET A 352 19.23 2.26 -4.65
CA MET A 352 19.67 2.46 -3.27
C MET A 352 20.13 3.92 -3.09
N TRP A 353 19.36 4.72 -2.36
CA TRP A 353 19.68 6.12 -2.10
C TRP A 353 20.31 6.36 -0.71
N LYS A 354 19.57 6.25 0.41
CA LYS A 354 20.10 6.71 1.72
C LYS A 354 19.91 5.72 2.87
N GLN A 355 20.35 4.48 2.67
CA GLN A 355 20.66 3.59 3.79
C GLN A 355 21.68 4.24 4.75
N LYS A 356 21.43 4.16 6.07
CA LYS A 356 22.29 4.70 7.15
C LYS A 356 22.42 3.74 8.36
N THR A 357 21.92 2.52 8.22
CA THR A 357 21.51 1.59 9.29
C THR A 357 21.49 0.17 8.71
N ALA A 358 21.40 -0.85 9.56
CA ALA A 358 21.75 -2.24 9.23
C ALA A 358 20.64 -3.10 8.59
N GLY A 359 19.49 -2.52 8.22
CA GLY A 359 18.40 -3.25 7.56
C GLY A 359 18.86 -3.84 6.22
N ARG A 360 18.57 -5.13 5.97
CA ARG A 360 18.93 -5.82 4.71
C ARG A 360 17.82 -5.72 3.67
N THR A 361 18.19 -5.63 2.40
CA THR A 361 17.26 -5.83 1.27
C THR A 361 17.49 -7.23 0.69
N ILE A 362 16.44 -8.05 0.67
CA ILE A 362 16.48 -9.42 0.15
C ILE A 362 15.53 -9.53 -1.05
N PHE A 363 15.99 -10.08 -2.17
CA PHE A 363 15.14 -10.50 -3.29
C PHE A 363 15.19 -12.03 -3.41
N GLU A 364 14.08 -12.70 -3.15
CA GLU A 364 13.92 -14.16 -3.08
C GLU A 364 12.87 -14.65 -4.08
N GLY A 365 13.23 -15.52 -5.02
CA GLY A 365 12.25 -16.20 -5.88
C GLY A 365 11.45 -15.30 -6.82
N ASN A 366 11.89 -14.08 -7.13
CA ASN A 366 11.15 -13.13 -7.97
C ASN A 366 11.40 -13.40 -9.46
N THR A 367 10.41 -13.13 -10.31
CA THR A 367 10.58 -13.04 -11.76
C THR A 367 10.86 -11.58 -12.13
N ILE A 368 11.97 -11.32 -12.82
CA ILE A 368 12.40 -9.98 -13.22
C ILE A 368 12.67 -9.99 -14.73
N CYS A 369 11.74 -9.47 -15.52
CA CYS A 369 11.88 -9.36 -16.96
C CYS A 369 12.18 -7.91 -17.39
N SER A 370 12.96 -7.75 -18.47
CA SER A 370 13.04 -6.45 -19.16
C SER A 370 13.14 -6.61 -20.67
N THR A 371 12.26 -5.89 -21.38
CA THR A 371 12.22 -5.83 -22.84
C THR A 371 13.26 -4.87 -23.43
N LYS A 372 14.06 -4.21 -22.57
CA LYS A 372 15.15 -3.31 -22.95
C LYS A 372 16.42 -3.69 -22.21
N ARG A 373 17.57 -3.39 -22.80
CA ARG A 373 18.86 -3.51 -22.10
C ARG A 373 18.92 -2.49 -20.96
N LEU A 374 18.85 -2.96 -19.72
CA LEU A 374 19.01 -2.10 -18.54
C LEU A 374 20.41 -1.47 -18.54
N GLY A 375 20.51 -0.20 -18.15
CA GLY A 375 21.80 0.48 -17.94
C GLY A 375 22.55 -0.12 -16.76
N MET A 376 21.81 -0.52 -15.71
CA MET A 376 22.28 -1.41 -14.65
C MET A 376 21.11 -2.07 -13.92
N VAL A 377 21.29 -3.25 -13.33
CA VAL A 377 20.22 -3.90 -12.54
C VAL A 377 20.04 -3.16 -11.21
N TYR A 378 21.10 -3.16 -10.39
CA TYR A 378 21.15 -2.54 -9.08
C TYR A 378 21.95 -1.23 -9.14
N PHE A 379 21.36 -0.11 -8.73
CA PHE A 379 22.02 1.19 -8.63
C PHE A 379 22.25 1.59 -7.17
N MET A 380 23.45 2.06 -6.85
CA MET A 380 23.78 2.69 -5.56
C MET A 380 24.35 4.09 -5.82
N ASN A 381 23.89 5.09 -5.08
CA ASN A 381 24.35 6.46 -5.30
C ASN A 381 25.68 6.82 -4.57
N ASP A 382 26.16 8.02 -4.89
CA ASP A 382 27.27 8.77 -4.27
C ASP A 382 27.22 8.82 -2.74
N THR A 383 26.02 9.02 -2.16
CA THR A 383 25.76 8.97 -0.70
C THR A 383 25.76 7.55 -0.12
N GLY A 384 26.22 6.58 -0.90
CA GLY A 384 26.55 5.23 -0.50
C GLY A 384 27.65 5.13 0.57
N VAL A 385 27.83 3.92 1.07
CA VAL A 385 29.06 3.40 1.71
C VAL A 385 29.28 2.07 1.01
N ALA A 386 30.52 1.67 0.70
CA ALA A 386 30.76 0.49 -0.15
C ALA A 386 30.10 -0.79 0.41
N SER A 387 30.14 -0.97 1.73
CA SER A 387 29.50 -2.08 2.45
C SER A 387 27.97 -2.10 2.42
N LYS A 388 27.29 -1.10 1.83
CA LYS A 388 25.84 -1.20 1.58
C LYS A 388 25.52 -2.33 0.59
N ALA A 389 26.45 -2.71 -0.28
CA ALA A 389 26.28 -3.88 -1.14
C ALA A 389 26.13 -5.18 -0.31
N GLU A 390 26.76 -5.28 0.86
CA GLU A 390 26.65 -6.40 1.80
C GLU A 390 25.28 -6.49 2.49
N LEU A 391 24.47 -5.43 2.41
CA LEU A 391 23.08 -5.41 2.88
C LEU A 391 22.09 -5.88 1.80
N LEU A 392 22.51 -5.97 0.54
CA LEU A 392 21.75 -6.54 -0.56
C LEU A 392 22.04 -8.04 -0.67
N SER A 393 20.98 -8.85 -0.79
CA SER A 393 21.10 -10.28 -1.09
C SER A 393 20.03 -10.70 -2.08
N THR A 394 20.41 -11.51 -3.06
CA THR A 394 19.53 -12.10 -4.05
C THR A 394 19.61 -13.63 -3.95
N ARG A 395 18.50 -14.33 -4.15
CA ARG A 395 18.45 -15.79 -4.21
C ARG A 395 17.29 -16.28 -5.06
N GLU A 396 17.53 -17.33 -5.84
CA GLU A 396 16.51 -18.09 -6.58
C GLU A 396 15.62 -17.24 -7.52
N ASN A 397 16.06 -16.04 -7.92
CA ASN A 397 15.31 -15.16 -8.83
C ASN A 397 15.49 -15.62 -10.29
N SER A 398 14.51 -15.34 -11.15
CA SER A 398 14.61 -15.60 -12.59
C SER A 398 14.69 -14.27 -13.34
N TYR A 399 15.85 -13.98 -13.93
CA TYR A 399 16.09 -12.78 -14.73
C TYR A 399 15.90 -13.09 -16.22
N TYR A 400 14.93 -12.44 -16.87
CA TYR A 400 14.65 -12.56 -18.30
C TYR A 400 14.96 -11.25 -19.00
N MET A 401 16.23 -11.02 -19.32
CA MET A 401 16.72 -9.73 -19.82
C MET A 401 18.05 -9.85 -20.57
N GLN A 402 18.27 -8.95 -21.53
CA GLN A 402 19.56 -8.82 -22.19
C GLN A 402 20.66 -8.48 -21.17
N PRO A 403 21.92 -8.94 -21.36
CA PRO A 403 23.04 -8.60 -20.49
C PRO A 403 23.12 -7.08 -20.25
N PRO A 404 23.01 -6.60 -19.00
CA PRO A 404 22.86 -5.18 -18.70
C PRO A 404 24.14 -4.39 -19.03
N GLY A 405 24.10 -3.07 -18.85
CA GLY A 405 25.32 -2.25 -18.86
C GLY A 405 26.26 -2.60 -17.71
N ARG A 406 25.70 -2.86 -16.51
CA ARG A 406 26.36 -3.39 -15.29
C ARG A 406 25.36 -4.17 -14.42
N TRP A 407 25.82 -5.07 -13.56
CA TRP A 407 24.95 -5.71 -12.56
C TRP A 407 24.75 -4.83 -11.33
N LEU A 408 25.85 -4.31 -10.77
CA LEU A 408 25.83 -3.28 -9.73
C LEU A 408 26.57 -2.05 -10.25
N GLY A 409 25.97 -0.87 -10.13
CA GLY A 409 26.58 0.40 -10.55
C GLY A 409 26.42 1.49 -9.50
N GLY A 410 27.54 2.12 -9.13
CA GLY A 410 27.58 3.26 -8.22
C GLY A 410 29.00 3.74 -7.91
N ASP A 411 29.15 4.96 -7.42
CA ASP A 411 30.45 5.60 -7.18
C ASP A 411 31.39 4.81 -6.25
N ARG A 412 30.83 3.85 -5.48
CA ARG A 412 31.55 3.06 -4.46
C ARG A 412 31.51 1.55 -4.66
N ALA A 413 30.79 1.04 -5.67
CA ALA A 413 30.79 -0.38 -6.04
C ALA A 413 30.40 -0.55 -7.52
N GLN A 414 31.11 -1.43 -8.23
CA GLN A 414 30.91 -1.70 -9.65
C GLN A 414 31.06 -3.19 -9.90
N ILE A 415 30.06 -3.81 -10.53
CA ILE A 415 30.09 -5.21 -10.97
C ILE A 415 29.65 -5.21 -12.43
N ALA A 416 30.56 -5.53 -13.34
CA ALA A 416 30.32 -5.38 -14.77
C ALA A 416 29.36 -6.44 -15.32
N ASP A 417 29.62 -7.71 -15.01
CA ASP A 417 28.92 -8.85 -15.59
C ASP A 417 28.35 -9.84 -14.54
N TRP A 418 27.64 -10.84 -15.06
CA TRP A 418 26.93 -11.86 -14.27
C TRP A 418 27.89 -12.79 -13.51
N ASN A 419 29.05 -13.11 -14.06
CA ASN A 419 30.03 -13.97 -13.38
C ASN A 419 30.66 -13.23 -12.20
N MET A 420 30.95 -11.93 -12.35
CA MET A 420 31.34 -11.07 -11.23
C MET A 420 30.23 -10.95 -10.17
N TRP A 421 28.96 -10.90 -10.57
CA TRP A 421 27.82 -10.83 -9.65
C TRP A 421 27.68 -12.10 -8.80
N LEU A 422 27.76 -13.28 -9.44
CA LEU A 422 27.81 -14.57 -8.74
C LEU A 422 29.05 -14.70 -7.84
N ALA A 423 30.23 -14.34 -8.34
CA ALA A 423 31.49 -14.44 -7.60
C ALA A 423 31.58 -13.50 -6.38
N ALA A 424 30.83 -12.39 -6.38
CA ALA A 424 30.72 -11.50 -5.23
C ALA A 424 29.88 -12.10 -4.07
N GLY A 425 29.16 -13.22 -4.30
CA GLY A 425 28.41 -13.94 -3.26
C GLY A 425 27.12 -13.24 -2.79
N TYR A 426 26.71 -12.15 -3.46
CA TYR A 426 25.42 -11.49 -3.22
C TYR A 426 24.24 -12.35 -3.70
N ASP A 427 24.46 -13.17 -4.73
CA ASP A 427 23.47 -14.07 -5.32
C ASP A 427 23.66 -15.53 -4.91
N ARG A 428 22.55 -16.28 -4.82
CA ARG A 428 22.51 -17.73 -4.59
C ARG A 428 21.40 -18.38 -5.42
N GLY A 429 21.78 -19.05 -6.51
CA GLY A 429 20.86 -19.87 -7.29
C GLY A 429 19.86 -19.11 -8.17
N SER A 430 19.98 -17.78 -8.33
CA SER A 430 19.20 -17.08 -9.37
C SER A 430 19.71 -17.45 -10.78
N THR A 431 18.86 -17.33 -11.79
CA THR A 431 19.14 -17.69 -13.18
C THR A 431 19.02 -16.49 -14.12
N LEU A 432 19.80 -16.48 -15.20
CA LEU A 432 19.71 -15.48 -16.28
C LEU A 432 19.33 -16.20 -17.58
N ALA A 433 18.30 -15.67 -18.26
CA ALA A 433 17.76 -16.18 -19.51
C ALA A 433 17.40 -15.03 -20.46
N GLU A 434 17.17 -15.35 -21.74
CA GLU A 434 16.80 -14.37 -22.76
C GLU A 434 15.42 -13.73 -22.50
N PRO A 435 15.16 -12.49 -22.96
CA PRO A 435 13.93 -11.76 -22.65
C PRO A 435 12.63 -12.40 -23.16
N ASP A 436 12.71 -13.13 -24.27
CA ASP A 436 11.58 -13.79 -24.93
C ASP A 436 11.07 -15.03 -24.18
N LEU A 437 11.83 -15.52 -23.21
CA LEU A 437 11.44 -16.60 -22.29
C LEU A 437 10.72 -16.09 -21.02
N CYS A 438 10.49 -14.78 -20.90
CA CYS A 438 9.71 -14.21 -19.80
C CYS A 438 8.28 -14.79 -19.76
N PRO A 439 7.80 -15.28 -18.60
CA PRO A 439 6.40 -15.69 -18.46
C PRO A 439 5.44 -14.47 -18.49
N PRO A 440 4.17 -14.66 -18.89
CA PRO A 440 3.18 -13.59 -18.97
C PRO A 440 2.70 -13.07 -17.59
#